data_AF-A0A420ECB8-F1
#
_entry.id   AF-A0A420ECB8-F1
#
_cell.length_a   1.000
_cell.length_b   1.000
_cell.length_c   1.000
_cell.angle_alpha   90.00
_cell.angle_beta   90.00
_cell.angle_gamma   90.00
#
_symmetry.space_group_name_H-M   'P 1'
#
loop_
_entity.id
_entity.type
_entity.pdbx_description
1 polymer ?
#
loop_
_entity_poly.entity_id
_entity_poly.type
_entity_poly.pdbx_seq_one_letter_code
_entity_poly.pdbx_strand_id
1 'polypeptide(L)'
;GYYAANRSRILDYKKQYNANNKEKVREWWRKREALKREALYLGHTVEDLEQKLAFYGGKCWICKTNPHEHWDHVKPLSKGGAHILANLRPSCASCNRSKRDRWPFVPEMILDNQRAYALAT
;
A
#
# COMPACT_ATOMS: atom_id res chain seq x y z
N GLY A 1 22.73 -24.45 22.37
CA GLY A 1 22.62 -24.30 20.89
C GLY A 1 22.92 -22.88 20.47
N TYR A 2 23.47 -22.70 19.26
CA TYR A 2 23.91 -21.39 18.71
C TYR A 2 22.89 -20.26 18.90
N TYR A 3 21.61 -20.53 18.69
CA TYR A 3 20.53 -19.55 18.84
C TYR A 3 20.40 -19.00 20.28
N ALA A 4 20.45 -19.88 21.29
CA ALA A 4 20.33 -19.46 22.70
C ALA A 4 21.49 -18.54 23.11
N ALA A 5 22.71 -18.87 22.68
CA ALA A 5 23.91 -18.08 22.94
C ALA A 5 23.94 -16.72 22.20
N ASN A 6 23.21 -16.59 21.09
CA ASN A 6 23.20 -15.39 20.25
C ASN A 6 21.86 -14.63 20.25
N ARG A 7 20.91 -15.03 21.10
CA ARG A 7 19.51 -14.57 21.04
C ARG A 7 19.40 -13.06 21.03
N SER A 8 20.07 -12.37 21.95
CA SER A 8 20.04 -10.90 22.05
C SER A 8 20.53 -10.23 20.78
N ARG A 9 21.71 -10.63 20.29
CA ARG A 9 22.31 -10.11 19.06
C ARG A 9 21.43 -10.34 17.83
N ILE A 10 20.83 -11.53 17.70
CA ILE A 10 19.93 -11.87 16.60
C ILE A 10 18.67 -10.99 16.64
N LEU A 11 18.11 -10.75 17.83
CA LEU A 11 16.94 -9.90 17.99
C LEU A 11 17.24 -8.43 17.67
N ASP A 12 18.39 -7.91 18.14
CA ASP A 12 18.79 -6.54 17.86
C ASP A 12 19.08 -6.31 16.37
N TYR A 13 19.80 -7.24 15.74
CA TYR A 13 20.00 -7.22 14.29
C TYR A 13 18.67 -7.22 13.51
N LYS A 14 17.72 -8.09 13.88
CA LYS A 14 16.39 -8.11 13.25
C LYS A 14 15.63 -6.80 13.45
N LYS A 15 15.73 -6.19 14.64
CA LYS A 15 15.11 -4.91 14.95
C LYS A 15 15.67 -3.80 14.04
N GLN A 16 16.99 -3.70 13.94
CA GLN A 16 17.67 -2.72 13.08
C GLN A 16 17.33 -2.96 11.60
N TYR A 17 17.37 -4.20 11.14
CA TYR A 17 17.01 -4.56 9.76
C TYR A 17 15.57 -4.13 9.43
N ASN A 18 14.60 -4.48 10.27
CA ASN A 18 13.20 -4.12 10.06
C ASN A 18 12.98 -2.59 10.09
N ALA A 19 13.72 -1.86 10.94
CA ALA A 19 13.63 -0.41 11.01
C ALA A 19 14.17 0.26 9.75
N ASN A 20 15.29 -0.24 9.20
CA ASN A 20 15.95 0.33 8.02
C ASN A 20 15.32 -0.14 6.70
N ASN A 21 14.55 -1.23 6.71
CA ASN A 21 13.97 -1.84 5.52
C ASN A 21 12.44 -1.88 5.57
N LYS A 22 11.79 -0.91 6.23
CA LYS A 22 10.33 -0.89 6.45
C LYS A 22 9.52 -1.13 5.18
N GLU A 23 9.82 -0.45 4.07
CA GLU A 23 9.08 -0.64 2.81
C GLU A 23 9.32 -2.01 2.19
N LYS A 24 10.57 -2.53 2.20
CA LYS A 24 10.86 -3.90 1.76
C LYS A 24 10.08 -4.95 2.57
N VAL A 25 10.02 -4.79 3.90
CA VAL A 25 9.26 -5.68 4.78
C VAL A 25 7.76 -5.57 4.53
N ARG A 26 7.21 -4.36 4.39
CA ARG A 26 5.80 -4.13 4.06
C ARG A 26 5.45 -4.77 2.72
N GLU A 27 6.29 -4.60 1.72
CA GLU A 27 6.07 -5.14 0.39
C GLU A 27 6.15 -6.66 0.36
N TRP A 28 7.09 -7.26 1.11
CA TRP A 28 7.12 -8.71 1.32
C TRP A 28 5.81 -9.24 1.88
N TRP A 29 5.22 -8.56 2.88
CA TRP A 29 3.92 -8.92 3.42
C TRP A 29 2.79 -8.76 2.41
N ARG A 30 2.76 -7.67 1.63
CA ARG A 30 1.74 -7.46 0.57
C ARG A 30 1.83 -8.53 -0.50
N LYS A 31 3.04 -8.87 -0.95
CA LYS A 31 3.28 -9.98 -1.88
C LYS A 31 2.77 -11.30 -1.32
N ARG A 32 3.09 -11.62 -0.07
CA ARG A 32 2.61 -12.83 0.59
C ARG A 32 1.08 -12.90 0.60
N GLU A 33 0.42 -11.80 0.97
CA GLU A 33 -1.04 -11.74 1.02
C GLU A 33 -1.70 -11.81 -0.36
N ALA A 34 -1.06 -11.29 -1.39
CA ALA A 34 -1.49 -11.44 -2.78
C ALA A 34 -1.38 -12.89 -3.26
N LEU A 35 -0.24 -13.55 -2.98
CA LEU A 35 -0.02 -14.96 -3.36
C LEU A 35 -0.99 -15.91 -2.66
N LYS A 36 -1.32 -15.67 -1.38
CA LYS A 36 -2.37 -16.42 -0.66
C LYS A 36 -3.75 -16.33 -1.31
N ARG A 37 -3.98 -15.31 -2.13
CA ARG A 37 -5.23 -15.07 -2.85
C ARG A 37 -5.11 -15.41 -4.34
N GLU A 38 -4.04 -16.11 -4.73
CA GLU A 38 -3.75 -16.51 -6.11
C GLU A 38 -3.72 -15.32 -7.09
N ALA A 39 -3.44 -14.12 -6.57
CA ALA A 39 -3.39 -12.94 -7.40
C ALA A 39 -2.15 -13.00 -8.30
N LEU A 40 -2.35 -12.64 -9.58
CA LEU A 40 -1.24 -12.47 -10.52
C LEU A 40 -0.21 -11.50 -9.94
N TYR A 41 1.05 -11.90 -9.98
CA TYR A 41 2.20 -11.10 -9.59
C TYR A 41 3.21 -11.07 -10.74
N LEU A 42 3.15 -9.99 -11.52
CA LEU A 42 4.21 -9.55 -12.42
C LEU A 42 5.11 -8.61 -11.61
N GLY A 43 6.34 -9.06 -11.33
CA GLY A 43 7.22 -8.45 -10.34
C GLY A 43 7.42 -6.94 -10.48
N HIS A 44 7.67 -6.29 -9.35
CA HIS A 44 8.11 -4.89 -9.24
C HIS A 44 9.08 -4.77 -8.06
N THR A 45 10.00 -3.82 -8.15
CA THR A 45 10.98 -3.54 -7.10
C THR A 45 10.49 -2.43 -6.16
N VAL A 46 11.27 -2.13 -5.11
CA VAL A 46 10.97 -0.97 -4.26
C VAL A 46 11.23 0.33 -5.01
N GLU A 47 12.25 0.35 -5.86
CA GLU A 47 12.60 1.48 -6.72
C GLU A 47 11.48 1.78 -7.72
N ASP A 48 10.80 0.76 -8.26
CA ASP A 48 9.59 0.95 -9.09
C ASP A 48 8.47 1.66 -8.32
N LEU A 49 8.27 1.29 -7.05
CA LEU A 49 7.28 1.91 -6.18
C LEU A 49 7.67 3.34 -5.83
N GLU A 50 8.95 3.62 -5.60
CA GLU A 50 9.47 4.98 -5.34
C GLU A 50 9.26 5.89 -6.56
N GLN A 51 9.61 5.42 -7.77
CA GLN A 51 9.35 6.16 -9.01
C GLN A 51 7.86 6.40 -9.23
N LYS A 52 7.02 5.39 -8.95
CA LYS A 52 5.57 5.54 -9.02
C LYS A 52 5.06 6.56 -8.01
N LEU A 53 5.58 6.56 -6.78
CA LEU A 53 5.19 7.54 -5.78
C LEU A 53 5.60 8.95 -6.19
N ALA A 54 6.80 9.12 -6.77
CA ALA A 54 7.28 10.38 -7.30
C ALA A 54 6.41 10.89 -8.46
N PHE A 55 5.97 10.01 -9.36
CA PHE A 55 5.01 10.34 -10.43
C PHE A 55 3.69 10.93 -9.88
N TYR A 56 3.25 10.45 -8.71
CA TYR A 56 2.07 10.99 -8.00
C TYR A 56 2.36 12.22 -7.13
N GLY A 57 3.58 12.76 -7.17
CA GLY A 57 4.02 13.87 -6.33
C GLY A 57 4.01 13.55 -4.84
N GLY A 58 4.11 12.26 -4.46
CA GLY A 58 4.01 11.83 -3.07
C GLY A 58 2.59 11.81 -2.51
N LYS A 59 1.56 12.03 -3.33
CA LYS A 59 0.18 12.26 -2.88
C LYS A 59 -0.76 11.11 -3.21
N CYS A 60 -1.87 11.07 -2.47
CA CYS A 60 -2.96 10.14 -2.65
C CYS A 60 -3.58 10.26 -4.05
N TRP A 61 -3.75 9.13 -4.73
CA TRP A 61 -4.34 9.08 -6.07
C TRP A 61 -5.84 9.37 -6.09
N ILE A 62 -6.52 9.33 -4.94
CA ILE A 62 -7.97 9.60 -4.82
C ILE A 62 -8.19 11.08 -4.54
N CYS A 63 -7.80 11.57 -3.36
CA CYS A 63 -8.04 12.98 -2.99
C CYS A 63 -7.01 13.97 -3.55
N LYS A 64 -5.89 13.51 -4.10
CA LYS A 64 -4.80 14.34 -4.68
C LYS A 64 -4.10 15.31 -3.72
N THR A 65 -4.50 15.35 -2.45
CA THR A 65 -4.00 16.31 -1.46
C THR A 65 -3.13 15.64 -0.39
N ASN A 66 -3.63 14.58 0.25
CA ASN A 66 -2.96 13.97 1.40
C ASN A 66 -1.76 13.12 0.98
N PRO A 67 -0.74 12.97 1.83
CA PRO A 67 0.43 12.16 1.53
C PRO A 67 0.10 10.67 1.40
N HIS A 68 1.00 9.94 0.73
CA HIS A 68 0.98 8.49 0.67
C HIS A 68 1.18 7.86 2.05
N GLU A 69 0.32 6.89 2.37
CA GLU A 69 0.43 6.03 3.55
C GLU A 69 0.35 4.55 3.18
N HIS A 70 -0.39 4.22 2.11
CA HIS A 70 -0.64 2.86 1.66
C HIS A 70 -0.61 2.74 0.14
N TRP A 71 -0.21 1.56 -0.35
CA TRP A 71 -0.41 1.17 -1.74
C TRP A 71 -1.78 0.53 -1.89
N ASP A 72 -2.69 1.23 -2.57
CA ASP A 72 -4.04 0.77 -2.88
C ASP A 72 -4.02 -0.08 -4.16
N HIS A 73 -4.73 -1.20 -4.13
CA HIS A 73 -5.03 -1.99 -5.31
C HIS A 73 -6.29 -1.43 -5.98
N VAL A 74 -6.13 -0.80 -7.15
CA VAL A 74 -7.22 -0.17 -7.91
C VAL A 74 -8.37 -1.17 -8.10
N LYS A 75 -8.06 -2.34 -8.67
CA LYS A 75 -8.88 -3.56 -8.55
C LYS A 75 -8.44 -4.32 -7.29
N PRO A 76 -9.28 -4.45 -6.25
CA PRO A 76 -8.92 -5.14 -5.01
C PRO A 76 -8.58 -6.62 -5.24
N LEU A 77 -7.67 -7.16 -4.41
CA LEU A 77 -7.33 -8.59 -4.44
C LEU A 77 -8.57 -9.49 -4.26
N SER A 78 -9.50 -9.11 -3.39
CA SER A 78 -10.77 -9.83 -3.15
C SER A 78 -11.72 -9.88 -4.35
N LYS A 79 -11.46 -9.08 -5.39
CA LYS A 79 -12.22 -9.06 -6.65
C LYS A 79 -11.40 -9.62 -7.82
N GLY A 80 -10.30 -10.34 -7.54
CA GLY A 80 -9.39 -10.88 -8.56
C GLY A 80 -8.49 -9.81 -9.17
N GLY A 81 -8.08 -8.82 -8.37
CA GLY A 81 -7.06 -7.85 -8.75
C GLY A 81 -5.65 -8.42 -8.69
N ALA A 82 -4.81 -8.06 -9.65
CA ALA A 82 -3.40 -8.46 -9.67
C ALA A 82 -2.56 -7.61 -8.70
N HIS A 83 -1.56 -8.18 -8.07
CA HIS A 83 -0.58 -7.42 -7.29
C HIS A 83 0.61 -7.04 -8.18
N ILE A 84 0.36 -6.08 -9.07
CA ILE A 84 1.34 -5.61 -10.05
C ILE A 84 1.45 -4.10 -9.97
N LEU A 85 2.59 -3.56 -10.42
CA LEU A 85 2.82 -2.13 -10.43
C LEU A 85 1.63 -1.38 -11.02
N ALA A 86 1.11 -1.79 -12.19
CA ALA A 86 -0.02 -1.13 -12.86
C ALA A 86 -1.31 -1.01 -11.99
N ASN A 87 -1.57 -1.99 -11.12
CA ASN A 87 -2.74 -2.01 -10.24
C ASN A 87 -2.52 -1.30 -8.90
N LEU A 88 -1.27 -1.01 -8.53
CA LEU A 88 -0.94 -0.31 -7.28
C LEU A 88 -0.95 1.22 -7.47
N ARG A 89 -1.54 1.95 -6.52
CA ARG A 89 -1.54 3.42 -6.51
C ARG A 89 -1.30 3.96 -5.10
N PRO A 90 -0.60 5.08 -4.92
CA PRO A 90 -0.37 5.64 -3.59
C PRO A 90 -1.68 6.22 -3.04
N SER A 91 -2.04 5.90 -1.81
CA SER A 91 -3.27 6.35 -1.16
C SER A 91 -2.97 6.84 0.26
N CYS A 92 -3.74 7.82 0.73
CA CYS A 92 -3.80 8.16 2.14
C CYS A 92 -4.74 7.18 2.86
N ALA A 93 -4.61 7.09 4.18
CA ALA A 93 -5.34 6.10 4.95
C ALA A 93 -6.85 6.34 4.96
N SER A 94 -7.30 7.60 4.94
CA SER A 94 -8.73 7.94 4.90
C SER A 94 -9.41 7.51 3.60
N CYS A 95 -8.80 7.83 2.45
CA CYS A 95 -9.34 7.46 1.14
C CYS A 95 -9.31 5.94 0.93
N ASN A 96 -8.22 5.27 1.31
CA ASN A 96 -8.10 3.82 1.19
C ASN A 96 -9.19 3.09 2.01
N ARG A 97 -9.40 3.52 3.27
CA ARG A 97 -10.47 2.97 4.12
C ARG A 97 -11.88 3.26 3.61
N SER A 98 -12.09 4.42 2.97
CA SER A 98 -13.38 4.75 2.34
C SER A 98 -13.61 3.88 1.10
N LYS A 99 -12.61 3.74 0.22
CA LYS A 99 -12.69 2.91 -0.99
C LYS A 99 -13.00 1.43 -0.68
N ARG A 100 -12.35 0.85 0.35
CA ARG A 100 -12.47 -0.57 0.70
C ARG A 100 -12.23 -1.48 -0.53
N ASP A 101 -13.09 -2.46 -0.74
CA ASP A 101 -13.08 -3.38 -1.87
C ASP A 101 -14.02 -2.96 -3.01
N ARG A 102 -14.44 -1.69 -3.06
CA ARG A 102 -15.30 -1.19 -4.15
C ARG A 102 -14.58 -1.32 -5.49
N TRP A 103 -15.26 -1.97 -6.43
CA TRP A 103 -14.81 -2.21 -7.79
C TRP A 103 -16.02 -2.44 -8.70
N PRO A 104 -16.17 -1.71 -9.83
CA PRO A 104 -15.33 -0.60 -10.26
C PRO A 104 -15.40 0.59 -9.29
N PHE A 105 -14.32 1.38 -9.22
CA PHE A 105 -14.24 2.57 -8.37
C PHE A 105 -13.72 3.73 -9.18
N VAL A 106 -14.44 4.86 -9.13
CA VAL A 106 -13.99 6.14 -9.68
C VAL A 106 -13.85 7.15 -8.53
N PRO A 107 -12.73 7.91 -8.45
CA PRO A 107 -12.46 8.83 -7.33
C PRO A 107 -13.58 9.83 -7.02
N GLU A 108 -14.32 10.25 -8.04
CA GLU A 108 -15.45 11.19 -7.96
C GLU A 108 -16.50 10.70 -6.96
N MET A 109 -16.69 9.38 -6.81
CA MET A 109 -17.61 8.77 -5.84
C MET A 109 -17.29 9.08 -4.36
N ILE A 110 -16.05 9.49 -4.03
CA ILE A 110 -15.65 9.89 -2.68
C ILE A 110 -15.64 11.42 -2.52
N LEU A 111 -15.30 12.14 -3.58
CA LEU A 111 -15.20 13.60 -3.56
C LEU A 111 -16.57 14.28 -3.42
N ASP A 112 -17.64 13.67 -3.94
CA ASP A 112 -18.99 14.20 -3.84
C ASP A 112 -19.52 14.23 -2.39
N ASN A 113 -19.13 13.25 -1.56
CA ASN A 113 -19.46 13.24 -0.12
C ASN A 113 -18.70 14.30 0.69
N GLN A 114 -17.51 14.72 0.25
CA GLN A 114 -16.73 15.76 0.93
C GLN A 114 -17.19 17.18 0.55
N ARG A 115 -17.64 17.39 -0.70
CA ARG A 115 -18.25 18.65 -1.14
C ARG A 115 -19.62 18.90 -0.51
N ALA A 116 -20.45 17.86 -0.38
CA ALA A 116 -21.74 17.96 0.29
C ALA A 116 -21.62 18.39 1.76
N TYR A 117 -20.57 17.94 2.47
CA TYR A 117 -20.31 18.35 3.85
C TYR A 117 -19.78 19.78 3.98
N ALA A 118 -18.96 20.25 3.02
CA ALA A 118 -18.38 21.60 3.04
C ALA A 118 -19.37 22.71 2.64
N LEU A 119 -20.47 22.37 1.97
CA LEU A 119 -21.57 23.29 1.62
C LEU A 119 -22.71 23.28 2.65
N ALA A 120 -22.68 22.34 3.61
CA ALA A 120 -23.67 22.19 4.68
C ALA A 120 -23.19 22.78 6.02
N THR A 121 -22.02 23.43 6.04
CA THR A 121 -21.42 24.17 7.16
C THR A 121 -21.16 25.60 6.76
#